data_AF-A0A336NEZ6-F1
#
_entry.id   AF-A0A336NEZ6-F1
#
_cell.length_a   1.000
_cell.length_b   1.000
_cell.length_c   1.000
_cell.angle_alpha   90.00
_cell.angle_beta   90.00
_cell.angle_gamma   90.00
#
_symmetry.space_group_name_H-M   'P 1'
#
loop_
_entity.id
_entity.type
_entity.pdbx_description
1 polymer ?
#
loop_
_entity_poly.entity_id
_entity_poly.type
_entity_poly.pdbx_seq_one_letter_code
_entity_poly.pdbx_strand_id
1 'polypeptide(L)'
;MKQILKLLGVVTLLNIAGCQFNKTPSSSLAMWEKPGADFTEVGKALLECGMPAPYDVFPENRNLSNNAWATIHACMIQSGFRYKDQRGGGWCYTFRAENLPICRPGAVIPQRSVKKRLNSPFCKKHPEQYECYP
;
A
#
# COMPACT_ATOMS: atom_id res chain seq x y z
N MET A 1 -63.50 -24.14 -16.41
CA MET A 1 -62.96 -23.20 -17.40
C MET A 1 -61.83 -22.39 -16.77
N LYS A 2 -60.63 -22.41 -17.40
CA LYS A 2 -59.48 -21.49 -17.28
C LYS A 2 -58.90 -21.29 -15.86
N GLN A 3 -57.89 -22.06 -15.43
CA GLN A 3 -56.45 -21.76 -15.63
C GLN A 3 -56.14 -20.27 -15.76
N ILE A 4 -55.40 -19.70 -14.81
CA ILE A 4 -54.00 -19.25 -14.99
C ILE A 4 -53.53 -18.73 -13.62
N LEU A 5 -52.59 -19.48 -13.05
CA LEU A 5 -51.73 -19.09 -11.94
C LEU A 5 -50.89 -17.90 -12.42
N LYS A 6 -51.15 -16.67 -11.96
CA LYS A 6 -50.28 -15.52 -12.26
C LYS A 6 -49.39 -15.26 -11.06
N LEU A 7 -48.12 -15.62 -11.25
CA LEU A 7 -46.97 -15.39 -10.38
C LEU A 7 -47.06 -14.02 -9.69
N LEU A 8 -47.13 -14.05 -8.36
CA LEU A 8 -46.59 -12.98 -7.52
C LEU A 8 -45.07 -12.98 -7.72
N GLY A 9 -44.62 -12.26 -8.74
CA GLY A 9 -43.21 -11.99 -8.97
C GLY A 9 -42.68 -11.11 -7.85
N VAL A 10 -42.17 -11.74 -6.79
CA VAL A 10 -41.35 -11.08 -5.78
C VAL A 10 -40.08 -10.63 -6.49
N VAL A 11 -40.04 -9.35 -6.89
CA VAL A 11 -38.81 -8.68 -7.32
C VAL A 11 -37.95 -8.56 -6.07
N THR A 12 -37.09 -9.56 -5.86
CA THR A 12 -35.98 -9.45 -4.92
C THR A 12 -35.03 -8.40 -5.49
N LEU A 13 -35.16 -7.16 -5.00
CA LEU A 13 -34.12 -6.15 -5.14
C LEU A 13 -32.85 -6.73 -4.54
N LEU A 14 -31.94 -7.16 -5.42
CA LEU A 14 -30.55 -7.42 -5.09
C LEU A 14 -29.99 -6.12 -4.52
N ASN A 15 -30.01 -6.02 -3.20
CA ASN A 15 -29.14 -5.13 -2.46
C ASN A 15 -27.71 -5.63 -2.72
N ILE A 16 -27.15 -5.22 -3.85
CA ILE A 16 -25.71 -5.02 -3.94
C ILE A 16 -25.42 -3.96 -2.87
N ALA A 17 -25.10 -4.44 -1.66
CA ALA A 17 -24.29 -3.69 -0.74
C ALA A 17 -23.02 -3.36 -1.53
N GLY A 18 -23.03 -2.20 -2.20
CA GLY A 18 -21.84 -1.66 -2.79
C GLY A 18 -20.84 -1.54 -1.67
N CYS A 19 -19.86 -2.46 -1.65
CA CYS A 19 -18.66 -2.29 -0.86
C CYS A 19 -18.22 -0.84 -1.03
N GLN A 20 -17.94 -0.15 0.07
CA GLN A 20 -17.62 1.27 0.10
C GLN A 20 -16.36 1.56 -0.75
N PHE A 21 -16.53 1.70 -2.06
CA PHE A 21 -15.47 2.08 -3.01
C PHE A 21 -15.17 3.60 -2.95
N ASN A 22 -15.83 4.33 -2.05
CA ASN A 22 -15.66 5.78 -1.87
C ASN A 22 -14.66 6.18 -0.78
N LYS A 23 -13.75 5.29 -0.39
CA LYS A 23 -12.53 5.74 0.29
C LYS A 23 -11.50 6.01 -0.80
N THR A 24 -11.24 7.29 -1.06
CA THR A 24 -10.00 7.77 -1.67
C THR A 24 -8.84 6.90 -1.16
N PRO A 25 -7.90 6.44 -2.01
CA PRO A 25 -6.72 5.69 -1.57
C PRO A 25 -5.89 6.50 -0.56
N SER A 26 -6.27 6.50 0.71
CA SER A 26 -5.60 7.22 1.79
C SER A 26 -4.65 6.30 2.56
N SER A 27 -4.27 5.18 1.96
CA SER A 27 -3.23 4.31 2.46
C SER A 27 -2.22 4.09 1.35
N SER A 28 -0.93 4.21 1.70
CA SER A 28 0.20 3.83 0.86
C SER A 28 -0.04 2.46 0.18
N LEU A 29 -0.70 1.51 0.85
CA LEU A 29 -1.16 0.24 0.28
C LEU A 29 -1.83 0.36 -1.10
N ALA A 30 -2.78 1.27 -1.24
CA ALA A 30 -3.59 1.36 -2.45
C ALA A 30 -2.85 2.03 -3.62
N MET A 31 -1.69 2.65 -3.36
CA MET A 31 -0.86 3.34 -4.35
C MET A 31 0.19 2.43 -5.00
N TRP A 32 0.38 1.21 -4.50
CA TRP A 32 1.30 0.24 -5.07
C TRP A 32 0.56 -0.96 -5.67
N GLU A 33 1.18 -1.59 -6.66
CA GLU A 33 0.70 -2.82 -7.26
C GLU A 33 1.85 -3.68 -7.79
N LYS A 34 1.62 -4.98 -7.87
CA LYS A 34 2.48 -5.96 -8.51
C LYS A 34 1.60 -7.13 -8.97
N PRO A 35 1.78 -7.70 -10.16
CA PRO A 35 1.00 -8.86 -10.59
C PRO A 35 1.06 -9.98 -9.54
N GLY A 36 -0.10 -10.44 -9.09
CA GLY A 36 -0.23 -11.49 -8.07
C GLY A 36 -0.03 -11.04 -6.61
N ALA A 37 0.23 -9.75 -6.34
CA ALA A 37 0.30 -9.23 -4.98
C ALA A 37 -1.05 -8.66 -4.53
N ASP A 38 -1.55 -9.11 -3.38
CA ASP A 38 -2.68 -8.51 -2.69
C ASP A 38 -2.22 -7.35 -1.76
N PHE A 39 -3.17 -6.74 -1.04
CA PHE A 39 -2.83 -5.65 -0.11
C PHE A 39 -1.95 -6.10 1.05
N THR A 40 -2.07 -7.35 1.50
CA THR A 40 -1.22 -7.87 2.58
C THR A 40 0.23 -7.96 2.10
N GLU A 41 0.48 -8.44 0.88
CA GLU A 41 1.84 -8.48 0.32
C GLU A 41 2.40 -7.07 0.07
N VAL A 42 1.58 -6.12 -0.39
CA VAL A 42 2.01 -4.72 -0.48
C VAL A 42 2.38 -4.16 0.90
N GLY A 43 1.55 -4.43 1.92
CA GLY A 43 1.80 -3.99 3.29
C GLY A 43 3.07 -4.59 3.88
N LYS A 44 3.28 -5.89 3.68
CA LYS A 44 4.53 -6.57 4.04
C LYS A 44 5.71 -5.90 3.34
N ALA A 45 5.65 -5.69 2.03
CA ALA A 45 6.74 -5.06 1.28
C ALA A 45 7.07 -3.64 1.77
N LEU A 46 6.06 -2.81 2.05
CA LEU A 46 6.26 -1.45 2.59
C LEU A 46 7.00 -1.48 3.93
N LEU A 47 6.56 -2.33 4.85
CA LEU A 47 7.19 -2.50 6.16
C LEU A 47 8.62 -3.05 6.04
N GLU A 48 8.84 -4.00 5.13
CA GLU A 48 10.16 -4.59 4.87
C GLU A 48 11.12 -3.60 4.21
N CYS A 49 10.61 -2.67 3.41
CA CYS A 49 11.34 -1.54 2.87
C CYS A 49 11.62 -0.44 3.90
N GLY A 50 10.95 -0.48 5.05
CA GLY A 50 11.21 0.39 6.21
C GLY A 50 10.18 1.47 6.46
N MET A 51 8.99 1.35 5.87
CA MET A 51 7.87 2.17 6.28
C MET A 51 7.48 1.83 7.73
N PRO A 52 7.30 2.83 8.62
CA PRO A 52 6.90 2.58 10.01
C PRO A 52 5.55 1.86 10.15
N ALA A 53 4.59 2.20 9.28
CA ALA A 53 3.30 1.53 9.14
C ALA A 53 2.80 1.62 7.69
N PRO A 54 2.05 0.62 7.18
CA PRO A 54 1.60 0.61 5.79
C PRO A 54 0.43 1.57 5.50
N TYR A 55 -0.09 2.26 6.52
CA TYR A 55 -1.25 3.17 6.45
C TYR A 55 -0.84 4.62 6.69
N ASP A 56 -1.38 5.58 5.93
CA ASP A 56 -0.90 6.97 5.95
C ASP A 56 -1.25 7.72 7.26
N VAL A 57 -2.26 7.24 8.00
CA VAL A 57 -2.76 7.88 9.23
C VAL A 57 -1.81 7.64 10.44
N PHE A 58 -0.79 6.81 10.29
CA PHE A 58 0.12 6.49 11.39
C PHE A 58 1.07 7.67 11.71
N PRO A 59 1.11 8.18 12.96
CA PRO A 59 1.92 9.34 13.32
C PRO A 59 3.39 9.23 12.93
N GLU A 60 3.97 8.05 13.07
CA GLU A 60 5.38 7.76 12.81
C GLU A 60 5.74 7.94 11.33
N ASN A 61 4.80 7.78 10.41
CA ASN A 61 5.02 8.05 8.99
C ASN A 61 5.24 9.55 8.71
N ARG A 62 4.69 10.44 9.55
CA ARG A 62 4.85 11.90 9.42
C ARG A 62 6.26 12.38 9.78
N ASN A 63 7.03 11.55 10.48
CA ASN A 63 8.39 11.86 10.91
C ASN A 63 9.45 11.41 9.89
N LEU A 64 9.04 10.79 8.77
CA LEU A 64 9.96 10.37 7.73
C LEU A 64 10.53 11.59 6.98
N SER A 65 11.86 11.60 6.82
CA SER A 65 12.53 12.57 5.95
C SER A 65 12.25 12.27 4.48
N ASN A 66 12.45 13.28 3.60
CA ASN A 66 12.34 13.10 2.15
C ASN A 66 13.25 11.96 1.65
N ASN A 67 14.46 11.83 2.21
CA ASN A 67 15.36 10.72 1.87
C ASN A 67 14.79 9.35 2.31
N ALA A 68 14.13 9.28 3.47
CA ALA A 68 13.53 8.03 3.94
C ALA A 68 12.36 7.61 3.03
N TRP A 69 11.49 8.55 2.66
CA TRP A 69 10.43 8.32 1.68
C TRP A 69 10.97 7.87 0.32
N ALA A 70 11.97 8.58 -0.20
CA ALA A 70 12.64 8.22 -1.44
C ALA A 70 13.25 6.80 -1.38
N THR A 71 13.83 6.43 -0.23
CA THR A 71 14.40 5.10 0.00
C THR A 71 13.35 4.00 0.01
N ILE A 72 12.22 4.22 0.66
CA ILE A 72 11.10 3.27 0.69
C ILE A 72 10.57 3.06 -0.74
N HIS A 73 10.34 4.14 -1.49
CA HIS A 73 9.87 4.06 -2.87
C HIS A 73 10.86 3.32 -3.78
N ALA A 74 12.16 3.61 -3.65
CA ALA A 74 13.20 2.94 -4.42
C ALA A 74 13.24 1.43 -4.11
N CYS A 75 13.13 1.03 -2.83
CA CYS A 75 13.07 -0.36 -2.41
C CYS A 75 11.83 -1.09 -2.97
N MET A 76 10.66 -0.44 -2.95
CA MET A 76 9.43 -0.99 -3.52
C MET A 76 9.56 -1.23 -5.03
N ILE A 77 10.10 -0.25 -5.76
CA ILE A 77 10.36 -0.35 -7.21
C ILE A 77 11.35 -1.48 -7.50
N GLN A 78 12.45 -1.56 -6.75
CA GLN A 78 13.44 -2.64 -6.88
C GLN A 78 12.83 -4.03 -6.60
N SER A 79 11.83 -4.09 -5.72
CA SER A 79 11.09 -5.33 -5.38
C SER A 79 10.04 -5.71 -6.43
N GLY A 80 9.96 -4.98 -7.54
CA GLY A 80 9.05 -5.22 -8.65
C GLY A 80 7.64 -4.66 -8.45
N PHE A 81 7.45 -3.75 -7.49
CA PHE A 81 6.19 -3.03 -7.35
C PHE A 81 6.19 -1.77 -8.23
N ARG A 82 5.00 -1.43 -8.73
CA ARG A 82 4.75 -0.23 -9.51
C ARG A 82 3.90 0.74 -8.69
N TYR A 83 4.35 1.98 -8.62
CA TYR A 83 3.52 3.06 -8.08
C TYR A 83 2.46 3.45 -9.11
N LYS A 84 1.20 3.57 -8.70
CA LYS A 84 0.06 3.79 -9.61
C LYS A 84 0.04 5.21 -10.20
N ASP A 85 0.50 6.20 -9.46
CA ASP A 85 0.55 7.60 -9.91
C ASP A 85 1.98 8.05 -10.21
N GLN A 86 2.45 7.77 -11.44
CA GLN A 86 3.81 8.11 -11.87
C GLN A 86 3.94 9.53 -12.46
N ARG A 87 2.91 10.38 -12.37
CA ARG A 87 2.83 11.63 -13.14
C ARG A 87 3.87 12.70 -12.78
N GLY A 88 4.71 12.47 -11.77
CA GLY A 88 5.70 13.43 -11.27
C GLY A 88 7.16 12.97 -11.23
N GLY A 89 7.56 11.91 -11.95
CA GLY A 89 8.97 11.46 -11.98
C GLY A 89 9.53 10.86 -10.68
N GLY A 90 8.70 10.77 -9.63
CA GLY A 90 9.04 10.18 -8.33
C GLY A 90 9.85 11.11 -7.42
N TRP A 91 10.18 10.62 -6.22
CA TRP A 91 10.84 11.40 -5.18
C TRP A 91 12.16 12.04 -5.63
N CYS A 92 12.99 11.31 -6.36
CA CYS A 92 14.28 11.84 -6.81
C CYS A 92 14.15 12.96 -7.85
N TYR A 93 13.07 12.99 -8.62
CA TYR A 93 12.78 14.11 -9.50
C TYR A 93 12.26 15.32 -8.72
N THR A 94 11.25 15.10 -7.86
CA THR A 94 10.62 16.16 -7.05
C THR A 94 11.62 16.87 -6.15
N PHE A 95 12.50 16.12 -5.50
CA PHE A 95 13.46 16.63 -4.50
C PHE A 95 14.89 16.72 -5.03
N ARG A 96 15.07 16.84 -6.35
CA ARG A 96 16.40 16.90 -7.00
C ARG A 96 17.33 17.97 -6.41
N ALA A 97 16.77 19.11 -6.00
CA ALA A 97 17.53 20.24 -5.45
C ALA A 97 18.12 19.93 -4.07
N GLU A 98 17.50 19.01 -3.31
CA GLU A 98 17.99 18.58 -1.99
C GLU A 98 19.13 17.56 -2.09
N ASN A 99 19.39 17.03 -3.29
CA ASN A 99 20.44 16.03 -3.55
C ASN A 99 20.40 14.87 -2.53
N LEU A 100 19.20 14.30 -2.36
CA LEU A 100 18.92 13.24 -1.39
C LEU A 100 19.93 12.08 -1.56
N PRO A 101 20.55 11.56 -0.49
CA PRO A 101 21.54 10.49 -0.56
C PRO A 101 21.14 9.29 -1.42
N ILE A 102 19.89 8.82 -1.32
CA ILE A 102 19.41 7.66 -2.09
C ILE A 102 19.26 7.94 -3.60
N CYS A 103 19.17 9.21 -3.99
CA CYS A 103 18.99 9.63 -5.37
C CYS A 103 20.33 9.86 -6.11
N ARG A 104 21.45 9.68 -5.42
CA ARG A 104 22.79 9.88 -6.00
C ARG A 104 23.20 8.67 -6.83
N PRO A 105 24.00 8.87 -7.91
CA PRO A 105 24.60 7.76 -8.63
C PRO A 105 25.36 6.82 -7.69
N GLY A 106 25.16 5.51 -7.84
CA GLY A 106 25.80 4.49 -7.00
C GLY A 106 25.20 4.30 -5.61
N ALA A 107 24.10 4.99 -5.27
CA ALA A 107 23.39 4.74 -4.02
C ALA A 107 22.88 3.29 -3.96
N VAL A 108 23.14 2.62 -2.83
CA VAL A 108 22.69 1.25 -2.59
C VAL A 108 21.26 1.29 -2.07
N ILE A 109 20.32 0.80 -2.88
CA ILE A 109 18.92 0.66 -2.47
C ILE A 109 18.81 -0.55 -1.54
N PRO A 110 18.21 -0.39 -0.34
CA PRO A 110 18.06 -1.50 0.58
C PRO A 110 17.10 -2.56 0.03
N GLN A 111 17.43 -3.83 0.27
CA GLN A 111 16.50 -4.93 0.02
C GLN A 111 15.41 -4.98 1.10
N ARG A 112 14.30 -5.65 0.77
CA ARG A 112 13.28 -6.05 1.73
C ARG A 112 13.89 -6.86 2.88
N SER A 113 13.40 -6.62 4.08
CA SER A 113 13.83 -7.34 5.28
C SER A 113 12.66 -7.70 6.18
N VAL A 114 12.35 -8.99 6.28
CA VAL A 114 11.36 -9.53 7.24
C VAL A 114 11.65 -9.06 8.65
N LYS A 115 12.93 -9.07 9.06
CA LYS A 115 13.36 -8.55 10.37
C LYS A 115 12.94 -7.09 10.56
N LYS A 116 13.06 -6.24 9.53
CA LYS A 116 12.64 -4.84 9.60
C LYS A 116 11.13 -4.70 9.76
N ARG A 117 10.36 -5.48 8.99
CA ARG A 117 8.89 -5.52 9.11
C ARG A 117 8.41 -5.92 10.48
N LEU A 118 8.89 -7.05 11.00
CA LEU A 118 8.48 -7.56 12.32
C LEU A 118 8.89 -6.64 13.47
N ASN A 119 9.92 -5.79 13.28
CA ASN A 119 10.36 -4.80 14.25
C ASN A 119 9.80 -3.38 14.02
N SER A 120 8.94 -3.19 13.02
CA SER A 120 8.31 -1.91 12.73
C SER A 120 7.43 -1.43 13.90
N PRO A 121 7.26 -0.11 14.10
CA PRO A 121 6.31 0.41 15.08
C PRO A 121 4.91 -0.19 14.95
N PHE A 122 4.43 -0.36 13.71
CA PHE A 122 3.16 -1.00 13.42
C PHE A 122 3.08 -2.42 13.98
N CYS A 123 4.02 -3.30 13.63
CA CYS A 123 3.95 -4.70 14.08
C CYS A 123 4.24 -4.90 15.57
N LYS A 124 4.99 -3.99 16.19
CA LYS A 124 5.14 -4.00 17.65
C LYS A 124 3.84 -3.66 18.38
N LYS A 125 3.03 -2.77 17.80
CA LYS A 125 1.77 -2.31 18.39
C LYS A 125 0.57 -3.18 18.01
N HIS A 126 0.62 -3.77 16.82
CA HIS A 126 -0.47 -4.53 16.20
C HIS A 126 0.03 -5.90 15.69
N PRO A 127 0.56 -6.77 16.57
CA PRO A 127 1.09 -8.07 16.17
C PRO A 127 0.01 -9.02 15.59
N GLU A 128 -1.28 -8.74 15.82
CA GLU A 128 -2.42 -9.50 15.32
C GLU A 128 -2.71 -9.31 13.83
N GLN A 129 -2.07 -8.33 13.18
CA GLN A 129 -2.32 -8.01 11.77
C GLN A 129 -1.59 -9.00 10.86
N TYR A 130 -2.19 -9.35 9.72
CA TYR A 130 -1.64 -10.33 8.79
C TYR A 130 -0.28 -9.91 8.21
N GLU A 131 -0.02 -8.60 8.09
CA GLU A 131 1.27 -8.05 7.69
C GLU A 131 2.37 -8.31 8.72
N CYS A 132 2.04 -8.71 9.94
CA CYS A 132 2.98 -8.92 11.05
C CYS A 132 3.28 -10.39 11.32
N TYR A 133 2.72 -11.32 10.55
CA TYR A 133 3.03 -12.73 10.65
C TYR A 133 4.35 -13.07 9.96
N PRO A 134 5.19 -13.95 10.54
CA PRO A 134 6.50 -14.30 9.99
C PRO A 134 6.49 -14.62 8.49
#